data_AF-A0A411YW57-F1
#
_entry.id   AF-A0A411YW57-F1
#
_cell.length_a   1.000
_cell.length_b   1.000
_cell.length_c   1.000
_cell.angle_alpha   90.00
_cell.angle_beta   90.00
_cell.angle_gamma   90.00
#
_symmetry.space_group_name_H-M   'P 1'
#
loop_
_entity.id
_entity.type
_entity.pdbx_description
1 polymer ?
#
loop_
_entity_poly.entity_id
_entity_poly.type
_entity_poly.pdbx_seq_one_letter_code
_entity_poly.pdbx_strand_id
1 'polypeptide(L)' 'ILTVPVGAAQPIADQLERAGVTGILNFTPARLTVSPEIRVHHIDLAVELQSLVYFMKNYS' A
#
# COMPACT_ATOMS: atom_id res chain seq x y z
N ILE A 1 -1.97 -3.93 7.89
CA ILE A 1 -2.07 -2.68 7.08
C ILE A 1 -0.77 -1.91 7.29
N LEU A 2 -0.15 -1.42 6.21
CA LEU A 2 1.13 -0.72 6.23
C LEU A 2 0.90 0.77 5.92
N THR A 3 1.08 1.63 6.93
CA THR A 3 0.88 3.09 6.86
C THR A 3 2.08 3.82 7.45
N VAL A 4 3.27 3.46 6.98
CA VAL A 4 4.55 3.94 7.50
C VAL A 4 5.28 4.76 6.44
N PRO A 5 6.30 5.57 6.82
CA PRO A 5 7.16 6.22 5.84
C PRO A 5 7.81 5.20 4.88
N VAL A 6 8.01 5.61 3.63
CA VAL A 6 8.49 4.74 2.54
C VAL A 6 9.77 3.96 2.89
N GLY A 7 10.73 4.59 3.58
CA GLY A 7 11.99 3.95 3.97
C GLY A 7 11.83 2.85 5.03
N ALA A 8 10.73 2.86 5.78
CA ALA A 8 10.42 1.84 6.78
C ALA A 8 9.55 0.69 6.23
N ALA A 9 9.00 0.84 5.02
CA ALA A 9 7.98 -0.07 4.51
C ALA A 9 8.52 -1.50 4.28
N GLN A 10 9.67 -1.65 3.62
CA GLN A 10 10.26 -2.97 3.36
C GLN A 10 10.75 -3.66 4.63
N PRO A 11 11.53 -3.01 5.53
CA PRO A 11 11.96 -3.66 6.78
C PRO A 11 10.81 -4.17 7.64
N ILE A 12 9.69 -3.43 7.68
CA ILE A 12 8.49 -3.86 8.41
C ILE A 12 7.78 -4.99 7.67
N ALA A 13 7.68 -4.97 6.34
CA ALA A 13 7.12 -6.07 5.57
C ALA A 13 7.89 -7.40 5.83
N ASP A 14 9.23 -7.35 5.88
CA ASP A 14 10.06 -8.52 6.21
C ASP A 14 9.79 -9.03 7.63
N GLN A 15 9.51 -8.15 8.60
CA GLN A 15 9.16 -8.53 9.96
C GLN A 15 7.78 -9.19 10.02
N LEU A 16 6.81 -8.64 9.29
CA LEU A 16 5.46 -9.21 9.19
C LEU A 16 5.48 -10.59 8.53
N GLU A 17 6.30 -10.78 7.50
CA GLU A 17 6.52 -12.09 6.86
C GLU A 17 7.06 -13.12 7.87
N ARG A 18 8.10 -12.77 8.63
CA ARG A 18 8.65 -13.65 9.69
C ARG A 18 7.65 -13.94 10.81
N ALA A 19 6.71 -13.02 11.05
CA ALA A 19 5.62 -13.20 12.02
C ALA A 19 4.46 -14.06 11.47
N GLY A 20 4.54 -14.53 10.23
CA GLY A 20 3.52 -15.39 9.61
C GLY A 20 2.32 -14.63 9.05
N VAL A 21 2.45 -13.32 8.80
CA VAL A 21 1.40 -12.54 8.15
C VAL A 21 1.29 -12.95 6.68
N THR A 22 0.08 -13.30 6.24
CA THR A 22 -0.20 -13.77 4.88
C THR A 22 -0.78 -12.69 3.96
N GLY A 23 -1.03 -11.48 4.50
CA GLY A 23 -1.64 -10.39 3.75
C GLY A 23 -1.19 -9.00 4.22
N ILE A 24 -0.84 -8.14 3.27
CA ILE A 24 -0.44 -6.76 3.51
C ILE A 24 -1.27 -5.83 2.65
N LEU A 25 -2.04 -4.96 3.29
CA LEU A 25 -2.64 -3.79 2.66
C LEU A 25 -1.65 -2.62 2.76
N ASN A 26 -0.98 -2.29 1.66
CA ASN A 26 0.10 -1.33 1.57
C ASN A 26 -0.41 0.04 1.12
N PHE A 27 -0.47 1.00 2.05
CA PHE A 27 -0.81 2.41 1.80
C PHE A 27 0.43 3.29 1.60
N THR A 28 1.61 2.68 1.52
CA THR A 28 2.86 3.39 1.27
C THR A 28 3.16 3.40 -0.22
N PRO A 29 3.91 4.39 -0.75
CA PRO A 29 4.34 4.38 -2.15
C PRO A 29 5.43 3.33 -2.42
N ALA A 30 5.88 2.57 -1.41
CA ALA A 30 6.91 1.56 -1.58
C ALA A 30 6.36 0.37 -2.37
N ARG A 31 7.15 -0.11 -3.34
CA ARG A 31 6.97 -1.44 -3.92
C ARG A 31 7.62 -2.44 -2.97
N LEU A 32 6.81 -3.32 -2.37
CA LEU A 32 7.28 -4.35 -1.44
C LEU A 32 7.72 -5.59 -2.20
N THR A 33 8.83 -6.18 -1.78
CA THR A 33 9.29 -7.51 -2.20
C THR A 33 9.06 -8.46 -1.04
N VAL A 34 8.12 -9.38 -1.17
CA VAL A 34 7.76 -10.38 -0.15
C VAL A 34 7.62 -11.75 -0.80
N SER A 35 7.62 -12.82 0.01
CA SER A 35 7.32 -14.17 -0.48
C SER A 35 6.00 -14.22 -1.28
N PRO A 36 5.91 -15.05 -2.36
CA PRO A 36 4.70 -15.17 -3.18
C PRO A 36 3.46 -15.67 -2.41
N GLU A 37 3.63 -16.23 -1.22
CA GLU A 37 2.54 -16.65 -0.34
C GLU A 37 1.81 -15.45 0.30
N ILE A 38 2.46 -14.28 0.35
CA ILE A 38 1.91 -13.06 0.94
C ILE A 38 1.18 -12.25 -0.12
N ARG A 39 -0.12 -12.03 0.09
CA ARG A 39 -0.91 -11.16 -0.78
C ARG A 39 -0.69 -9.70 -0.41
N VAL A 40 -0.13 -8.93 -1.35
CA VAL A 40 0.03 -7.48 -1.19
C VAL A 40 -1.02 -6.75 -2.01
N HIS A 41 -1.88 -5.98 -1.35
CA HIS A 41 -2.78 -5.03 -1.99
C HIS A 41 -2.21 -3.62 -1.83
N HIS A 42 -1.77 -3.03 -2.93
CA HIS A 42 -1.29 -1.66 -2.93
C HIS A 42 -2.45 -0.69 -3.12
N ILE A 43 -2.54 0.31 -2.24
CA ILE A 43 -3.55 1.37 -2.32
C ILE A 43 -2.83 2.67 -2.63
N ASP A 44 -3.05 3.19 -3.83
CA ASP A 44 -2.60 4.52 -4.22
C ASP A 44 -3.71 5.53 -3.96
N LEU A 45 -3.68 6.13 -2.77
CA LEU A 45 -4.66 7.13 -2.38
C LEU A 45 -4.58 8.40 -3.24
N ALA A 46 -3.40 8.72 -3.81
CA ALA A 46 -3.27 9.90 -4.65
C ALA A 46 -4.06 9.74 -5.95
N VAL A 47 -4.06 8.54 -6.54
CA VAL A 47 -4.87 8.20 -7.73
C VAL A 47 -6.37 8.27 -7.42
N GLU A 48 -6.80 7.74 -6.28
CA GLU A 48 -8.19 7.78 -5.84
C GLU A 48 -8.67 9.23 -5.61
N LEU A 49 -7.86 10.04 -4.93
CA LEU A 49 -8.16 11.45 -4.71
C LEU A 49 -8.14 12.24 -6.02
N GLN A 50 -7.21 11.98 -6.93
CA GLN A 50 -7.18 12.62 -8.24
C GLN A 50 -8.46 12.30 -9.04
N SER A 51 -8.92 11.05 -8.99
CA SER A 51 -10.18 10.64 -9.61
C SER A 51 -11.37 11.37 -8.99
N LEU A 52 -11.44 11.44 -7.66
CA LEU A 52 -12.46 12.21 -6.95
C LEU A 52 -12.45 13.69 -7.36
N VAL A 53 -11.29 14.33 -7.36
CA VAL A 53 -11.14 15.73 -7.77
C VAL A 53 -11.56 15.95 -9.22
N TYR A 54 -11.24 15.02 -10.13
CA TYR A 54 -11.69 15.08 -11.51
C TYR A 54 -13.22 15.04 -11.62
N PHE A 55 -13.87 14.12 -10.89
CA PHE A 55 -15.34 14.05 -10.89
C PHE A 55 -15.96 15.34 -10.36
N MET A 56 -15.43 15.87 -9.26
CA MET A 56 -15.89 17.13 -8.68
C MET A 56 -15.70 18.34 -9.59
N LYS A 57 -14.76 18.33 -10.54
CA LYS A 57 -14.50 19.46 -11.44
C LYS A 57 -15.33 19.42 -12.74
N ASN A 58 -15.67 18.23 -13.22
CA ASN A 58 -16.28 18.05 -14.55
C ASN A 58 -17.77 17.68 -14.51
N TYR A 59 -18.29 17.30 -13.34
CA TYR A 59 -19.67 16.85 -13.18
C TYR A 59 -20.38 17.54 -11.99
N SER A 60 -19.81 18.64 -11.47
CA SER A 60 -20.44 19.54 -10.50
C SER A 60 -21.23 20.64 -11.18
#